data_AF-A0A7V2AKN3-F1
#
_entry.id   AF-A0A7V2AKN3-F1
#
_cell.length_a   1.000
_cell.length_b   1.000
_cell.length_c   1.000
_cell.angle_alpha   90.00
_cell.angle_beta   90.00
_cell.angle_gamma   90.00
#
_symmetry.space_group_name_H-M   'P 1'
#
loop_
_entity.id
_entity.type
_entity.pdbx_description
1 polymer ?
#
loop_
_entity_poly.entity_id
_entity_poly.type
_entity_poly.pdbx_seq_one_letter_code
_entity_poly.pdbx_strand_id
1 'polypeptide(L)'
;MTITTLHSLLLQLPKGKRYGVAMLLGALAALAMAPFYLVFLLVPAFCGLLWLISGATGPRAAFTISWWFGVGYFSAGLYWIAGALLVDAARYGWMVPFAIVGLSAGLAIFPGLVGLATNRLTAPFGGIARVLVFAALWTGIEMLRGWVLTGFPWNLIGSTWALSDAMIQGASITGIYGLSLFTVTVATLPATLV
;
A
#
# COMPACT_ATOMS: atom_id res chain seq x y z
N MET A 1 8.87 -10.99 -21.22
CA MET A 1 9.63 -10.92 -19.95
C MET A 1 8.94 -11.84 -18.96
N THR A 2 9.64 -12.82 -18.37
CA THR A 2 9.02 -13.76 -17.42
C THR A 2 8.92 -13.15 -16.01
N ILE A 3 8.05 -13.69 -15.17
CA ILE A 3 7.87 -13.24 -13.78
C ILE A 3 9.16 -13.36 -12.96
N THR A 4 9.94 -14.42 -13.19
CA THR A 4 11.26 -14.65 -12.58
C THR A 4 12.28 -13.59 -13.01
N THR A 5 12.29 -13.20 -14.29
CA THR A 5 13.17 -12.12 -14.76
C THR A 5 12.80 -10.79 -14.10
N LEU A 6 11.51 -10.47 -13.98
CA LEU A 6 11.05 -9.24 -13.29
C LEU A 6 11.46 -9.23 -11.82
N HIS A 7 11.27 -10.34 -11.12
CA HIS A 7 11.68 -10.49 -9.73
C HIS A 7 13.19 -10.26 -9.57
N SER A 8 14.02 -10.90 -10.39
CA SER A 8 15.48 -10.72 -10.35
C SER A 8 15.91 -9.28 -10.62
N LEU A 9 15.27 -8.59 -11.57
CA LEU A 9 15.55 -7.20 -11.91
C LEU A 9 15.29 -6.29 -10.69
N LEU A 10 14.15 -6.46 -10.02
CA LEU A 10 13.79 -5.66 -8.84
C LEU A 10 14.78 -5.86 -7.69
N LEU A 11 15.25 -7.09 -7.48
CA LEU A 11 16.26 -7.39 -6.47
C LEU A 11 17.63 -6.77 -6.80
N GLN A 12 17.96 -6.57 -8.06
CA GLN A 12 19.24 -5.97 -8.46
C GLN A 12 19.23 -4.43 -8.48
N LEU A 13 18.08 -3.79 -8.28
CA LEU A 13 17.99 -2.34 -8.31
C LEU A 13 18.85 -1.68 -7.21
N PRO A 14 19.59 -0.59 -7.52
CA PRO A 14 20.22 0.27 -6.53
C PRO A 14 19.18 0.84 -5.55
N LYS A 15 19.61 1.12 -4.31
CA LYS A 15 18.72 1.59 -3.22
C LYS A 15 17.78 2.73 -3.63
N GLY A 16 18.30 3.78 -4.28
CA GLY A 16 17.49 4.93 -4.71
C GLY A 16 16.40 4.55 -5.73
N LYS A 17 16.73 3.69 -6.70
CA LYS A 17 15.76 3.23 -7.71
C LYS A 17 14.66 2.37 -7.08
N ARG A 18 14.98 1.57 -6.04
CA ARG A 18 13.97 0.79 -5.30
C ARG A 18 12.92 1.67 -4.64
N TYR A 19 13.31 2.80 -4.07
CA TYR A 19 12.38 3.74 -3.44
C TYR A 19 11.44 4.39 -4.47
N GLY A 20 11.98 4.81 -5.62
CA GLY A 20 11.18 5.32 -6.72
C GLY A 20 10.18 4.28 -7.25
N VAL A 21 10.62 3.04 -7.43
CA VAL A 21 9.74 1.93 -7.84
C VAL A 21 8.67 1.66 -6.79
N ALA A 22 9.02 1.61 -5.49
CA ALA A 22 8.05 1.43 -4.42
C ALA A 22 6.97 2.52 -4.45
N MET A 23 7.36 3.79 -4.60
CA MET A 23 6.44 4.92 -4.73
C MET A 23 5.54 4.79 -5.96
N LEU A 24 6.07 4.41 -7.12
CA LEU A 24 5.27 4.17 -8.33
C LEU A 24 4.27 3.03 -8.13
N LEU A 25 4.67 1.92 -7.51
CA LEU A 25 3.77 0.82 -7.19
C LEU A 25 2.65 1.25 -6.24
N GLY A 26 2.95 2.12 -5.27
CA GLY A 26 1.95 2.73 -4.40
C GLY A 26 0.96 3.60 -5.18
N ALA A 27 1.45 4.45 -6.07
CA ALA A 27 0.59 5.27 -6.93
C ALA A 27 -0.29 4.41 -7.86
N LEU A 28 0.24 3.32 -8.41
CA LEU A 28 -0.54 2.34 -9.18
C LEU A 28 -1.63 1.68 -8.34
N ALA A 29 -1.34 1.33 -7.08
CA ALA A 29 -2.36 0.81 -6.17
C ALA A 29 -3.47 1.82 -5.90
N ALA A 30 -3.18 3.13 -5.87
CA ALA A 30 -4.19 4.16 -5.69
C ALA A 30 -5.17 4.24 -6.87
N LEU A 31 -4.75 3.86 -8.08
CA LEU A 31 -5.65 3.77 -9.24
C LEU A 31 -6.69 2.64 -9.13
N ALA A 32 -6.55 1.73 -8.17
CA ALA A 32 -7.60 0.77 -7.84
C ALA A 32 -8.75 1.41 -7.04
N MET A 33 -8.55 2.61 -6.49
CA MET A 33 -9.60 3.37 -5.82
C MET A 33 -10.46 4.14 -6.82
N ALA A 34 -11.57 4.68 -6.32
CA ALA A 34 -12.36 5.65 -7.07
C ALA A 34 -11.49 6.83 -7.52
N PRO A 35 -11.72 7.38 -8.73
CA PRO A 35 -12.80 7.04 -9.66
C PRO A 35 -12.45 5.92 -10.65
N PHE A 36 -11.22 5.39 -10.62
CA PHE A 36 -10.70 4.56 -11.71
C PHE A 36 -11.00 3.07 -11.57
N TYR A 37 -10.99 2.54 -10.34
CA TYR A 37 -11.28 1.14 -10.05
C TYR A 37 -10.46 0.13 -10.88
N LEU A 38 -9.20 0.45 -11.20
CA LEU A 38 -8.28 -0.45 -11.90
C LEU A 38 -7.72 -1.50 -10.92
N VAL A 39 -8.60 -2.33 -10.36
CA VAL A 39 -8.28 -3.29 -9.28
C VAL A 39 -7.16 -4.26 -9.68
N PHE A 40 -7.02 -4.57 -10.97
CA PHE A 40 -5.93 -5.42 -11.49
C PHE A 40 -4.53 -4.84 -11.22
N LEU A 41 -4.39 -3.52 -11.01
CA LEU A 41 -3.11 -2.88 -10.66
C LEU A 41 -2.65 -3.19 -9.24
N LEU A 42 -3.54 -3.66 -8.36
CA LEU A 42 -3.16 -4.14 -7.04
C LEU A 42 -2.19 -5.34 -7.13
N VAL A 43 -2.33 -6.18 -8.16
CA VAL A 43 -1.47 -7.37 -8.34
C VAL A 43 0.00 -6.98 -8.50
N PRO A 44 0.42 -6.21 -9.53
CA PRO A 44 1.81 -5.79 -9.65
C PRO A 44 2.25 -4.91 -8.48
N ALA A 45 1.36 -4.09 -7.91
CA ALA A 45 1.69 -3.22 -6.78
C ALA A 45 2.11 -4.01 -5.53
N PHE A 46 1.27 -4.95 -5.08
CA PHE A 46 1.53 -5.73 -3.87
C PHE A 46 2.58 -6.82 -4.08
N CYS A 47 2.60 -7.48 -5.25
CA CYS A 47 3.68 -8.43 -5.59
C CYS A 47 5.04 -7.71 -5.60
N GLY A 48 5.12 -6.57 -6.28
CA GLY A 48 6.33 -5.76 -6.34
C GLY A 48 6.77 -5.26 -4.96
N LEU A 49 5.83 -4.81 -4.13
CA LEU A 49 6.13 -4.41 -2.76
C LEU A 49 6.70 -5.57 -1.94
N LEU A 50 6.07 -6.76 -1.98
CA LEU A 50 6.54 -7.92 -1.23
C LEU A 50 7.94 -8.35 -1.68
N TRP A 51 8.22 -8.35 -2.99
CA TRP A 51 9.54 -8.64 -3.54
C TRP A 51 10.60 -7.62 -3.12
N LEU A 52 10.27 -6.32 -3.11
CA LEU A 52 11.19 -5.28 -2.65
C LEU A 52 11.49 -5.44 -1.14
N ILE A 53 10.51 -5.82 -0.33
CA ILE A 53 10.70 -6.16 1.10
C ILE A 53 11.61 -7.39 1.24
N SER A 54 11.45 -8.40 0.38
CA SER A 54 12.30 -9.60 0.36
C SER A 54 13.75 -9.27 0.04
N GLY A 55 14.00 -8.35 -0.89
CA GLY A 55 15.35 -7.90 -1.25
C GLY A 55 15.96 -6.88 -0.28
N ALA A 56 15.26 -6.47 0.78
CA ALA A 56 15.74 -5.45 1.70
C ALA A 56 16.92 -5.96 2.54
N THR A 57 17.94 -5.13 2.73
CA THR A 57 19.14 -5.47 3.51
C THR A 57 18.91 -5.50 5.03
N GLY A 58 17.65 -5.40 5.47
CA GLY A 58 17.27 -5.39 6.88
C GLY A 58 15.94 -4.66 7.13
N PRO A 59 15.46 -4.65 8.39
CA PRO A 59 14.14 -4.15 8.77
C PRO A 59 13.96 -2.65 8.52
N ARG A 60 15.02 -1.85 8.71
CA ARG A 60 14.99 -0.42 8.40
C ARG A 60 14.82 -0.17 6.90
N ALA A 61 15.50 -0.95 6.06
CA ALA A 61 15.35 -0.84 4.62
C ALA A 61 13.94 -1.26 4.16
N ALA A 62 13.39 -2.33 4.75
CA ALA A 62 12.02 -2.76 4.49
C ALA A 62 10.99 -1.71 4.91
N PHE A 63 11.17 -1.07 6.07
CA PHE A 63 10.37 0.07 6.49
C PHE A 63 10.41 1.19 5.46
N THR A 64 11.61 1.62 5.05
CA THR A 64 11.77 2.73 4.09
C THR A 64 11.15 2.42 2.73
N ILE A 65 11.27 1.18 2.24
CA ILE A 65 10.63 0.73 0.99
C ILE A 65 9.11 0.85 1.10
N SER A 66 8.51 0.25 2.13
CA SER A 66 7.05 0.28 2.29
C SER A 66 6.52 1.67 2.65
N TRP A 67 7.33 2.50 3.30
CA TRP A 67 7.03 3.90 3.52
C TRP A 67 6.95 4.65 2.18
N TRP A 68 7.93 4.50 1.28
CA TRP A 68 7.85 5.11 -0.05
C TRP A 68 6.66 4.62 -0.88
N PHE A 69 6.31 3.33 -0.77
CA PHE A 69 5.05 2.81 -1.30
C PHE A 69 3.84 3.54 -0.72
N GLY A 70 3.77 3.67 0.60
CA GLY A 70 2.72 4.43 1.28
C GLY A 70 2.64 5.88 0.80
N VAL A 71 3.78 6.57 0.65
CA VAL A 71 3.82 7.95 0.14
C VAL A 71 3.17 8.03 -1.24
N GLY A 72 3.55 7.15 -2.16
CA GLY A 72 2.95 7.10 -3.51
C GLY A 72 1.44 6.83 -3.47
N TYR A 73 1.02 5.86 -2.65
CA TYR A 73 -0.38 5.48 -2.50
C TYR A 73 -1.24 6.62 -1.93
N PHE A 74 -0.81 7.23 -0.84
CA PHE A 74 -1.56 8.31 -0.19
C PHE A 74 -1.50 9.61 -0.98
N SER A 75 -0.36 9.96 -1.60
CA SER A 75 -0.28 11.19 -2.41
C SER A 75 -1.18 11.11 -3.64
N ALA A 76 -1.19 9.96 -4.32
CA ALA A 76 -2.08 9.75 -5.47
C ALA A 76 -3.55 9.60 -5.06
N GLY A 77 -3.84 8.98 -3.91
CA GLY A 77 -5.21 8.71 -3.46
C GLY A 77 -5.86 9.82 -2.62
N LEU A 78 -5.08 10.77 -2.10
CA LEU A 78 -5.56 11.87 -1.24
C LEU A 78 -5.31 13.25 -1.86
N TYR A 79 -4.99 13.32 -3.15
CA TYR A 79 -4.77 14.58 -3.87
C TYR A 79 -5.92 15.58 -3.68
N TRP A 80 -7.14 15.07 -3.56
CA TRP A 80 -8.37 15.85 -3.43
C TRP A 80 -8.41 16.70 -2.14
N ILE A 81 -7.61 16.39 -1.13
CA ILE A 81 -7.49 17.19 0.11
C ILE A 81 -7.02 18.61 -0.19
N ALA A 82 -6.23 18.81 -1.26
CA ALA A 82 -5.87 20.16 -1.70
C ALA A 82 -7.09 21.03 -2.02
N GLY A 83 -8.19 20.43 -2.49
CA GLY A 83 -9.42 21.16 -2.81
C GLY A 83 -9.94 21.98 -1.62
N ALA A 84 -9.81 21.47 -0.39
CA ALA A 84 -10.22 22.18 0.82
C ALA A 84 -9.41 23.47 1.07
N LEU A 85 -8.11 23.46 0.77
CA LEU A 85 -7.23 24.62 0.93
C LEU A 85 -7.42 25.64 -0.19
N LEU A 86 -7.81 25.17 -1.38
CA LEU A 86 -7.99 26.01 -2.55
C LEU A 86 -9.32 26.79 -2.54
N VAL A 87 -10.22 26.53 -1.59
CA VAL A 87 -11.42 27.35 -1.36
C VAL A 87 -11.04 28.80 -1.01
N ASP A 88 -9.99 28.99 -0.20
CA ASP A 88 -9.37 30.29 0.09
C ASP A 88 -7.87 30.23 -0.25
N ALA A 89 -7.59 30.04 -1.54
CA ALA A 89 -6.24 29.85 -2.06
C ALA A 89 -5.30 31.04 -1.77
N ALA A 90 -5.84 32.27 -1.71
CA ALA A 90 -5.05 33.46 -1.41
C ALA A 90 -4.41 33.37 -0.01
N ARG A 91 -5.11 32.75 0.94
CA ARG A 91 -4.63 32.58 2.31
C ARG A 91 -3.88 31.27 2.52
N TYR A 92 -4.37 30.16 1.94
CA TYR A 92 -3.91 28.81 2.29
C TYR A 92 -3.28 28.01 1.14
N GLY A 93 -3.31 28.51 -0.10
CA GLY A 93 -2.83 27.75 -1.27
C GLY A 93 -1.36 27.32 -1.18
N TRP A 94 -0.51 28.12 -0.53
CA TRP A 94 0.90 27.78 -0.29
C TRP A 94 1.10 26.55 0.61
N MET A 95 0.08 26.16 1.38
CA MET A 95 0.13 24.99 2.28
C MET A 95 -0.11 23.67 1.55
N VAL A 96 -0.61 23.70 0.30
CA VAL A 96 -1.00 22.49 -0.45
C VAL A 96 0.09 21.42 -0.54
N PRO A 97 1.36 21.75 -0.88
CA PRO A 97 2.41 20.73 -0.93
C PRO A 97 2.64 20.06 0.43
N PHE A 98 2.59 20.82 1.53
CA PHE A 98 2.77 20.31 2.88
C PHE A 98 1.57 19.47 3.33
N ALA A 99 0.36 19.88 2.99
CA ALA A 99 -0.85 19.14 3.32
C ALA A 99 -0.89 17.80 2.59
N ILE A 100 -0.60 17.75 1.28
CA ILE A 100 -0.61 16.47 0.55
C ILE A 100 0.58 15.61 0.95
N VAL A 101 1.81 16.12 0.77
CA VAL A 101 3.02 15.30 0.93
C VAL A 101 3.27 14.99 2.41
N GLY A 102 3.06 15.97 3.29
CA GLY A 102 3.23 15.79 4.73
C GLY A 102 2.22 14.81 5.33
N LEU A 103 0.94 14.92 4.97
CA LEU A 103 -0.06 13.94 5.39
C LEU A 103 0.25 12.55 4.83
N SER A 104 0.60 12.46 3.54
CA SER A 104 0.95 11.19 2.89
C SER A 104 2.16 10.53 3.56
N ALA A 105 3.19 11.31 3.87
CA ALA A 105 4.39 10.88 4.60
C ALA A 105 4.06 10.39 6.02
N GLY A 106 3.17 11.08 6.73
CA GLY A 106 2.69 10.67 8.05
C GLY A 106 1.91 9.36 7.99
N LEU A 107 0.94 9.24 7.07
CA LEU A 107 0.16 8.02 6.88
C LEU A 107 1.01 6.85 6.34
N ALA A 108 2.05 7.14 5.58
CA ALA A 108 2.97 6.14 5.05
C ALA A 108 3.76 5.40 6.14
N ILE A 109 3.80 5.92 7.38
CA ILE A 109 4.37 5.19 8.52
C ILE A 109 3.65 3.86 8.72
N PHE A 110 2.33 3.79 8.50
CA PHE A 110 1.56 2.57 8.65
C PHE A 110 2.03 1.47 7.66
N PRO A 111 2.01 1.66 6.31
CA PRO A 111 2.66 0.74 5.38
C PRO A 111 4.14 0.45 5.71
N GLY A 112 4.90 1.45 6.17
CA GLY A 112 6.28 1.28 6.65
C GLY A 112 6.40 0.22 7.74
N LEU A 113 5.52 0.27 8.75
CA LEU A 113 5.47 -0.71 9.84
C LEU A 113 5.11 -2.11 9.34
N VAL A 114 4.26 -2.23 8.32
CA VAL A 114 3.97 -3.53 7.66
C VAL A 114 5.22 -4.09 7.00
N GLY A 115 5.99 -3.26 6.29
CA GLY A 115 7.26 -3.68 5.68
C GLY A 115 8.27 -4.17 6.71
N LEU A 116 8.43 -3.41 7.80
CA LEU A 116 9.29 -3.77 8.93
C LEU A 116 8.88 -5.10 9.56
N ALA A 117 7.60 -5.23 9.92
CA ALA A 117 7.06 -6.42 10.56
C ALA A 117 7.14 -7.64 9.64
N THR A 118 6.81 -7.48 8.36
CA THR A 118 6.92 -8.57 7.38
C THR A 118 8.35 -9.05 7.26
N ASN A 119 9.34 -8.15 7.12
CA ASN A 119 10.74 -8.53 7.03
C ASN A 119 11.23 -9.28 8.29
N ARG A 120 10.77 -8.90 9.48
CA ARG A 120 11.13 -9.53 10.75
C ARG A 120 10.46 -10.88 10.97
N LEU A 121 9.14 -10.94 10.75
CA LEU A 121 8.31 -12.09 11.11
C LEU A 121 8.34 -13.20 10.05
N THR A 122 8.63 -12.85 8.80
CA THR A 122 8.62 -13.81 7.67
C THR A 122 10.01 -14.17 7.17
N ALA A 123 11.07 -13.73 7.83
CA ALA A 123 12.43 -14.21 7.56
C ALA A 123 12.56 -15.75 7.53
N PRO A 124 11.88 -16.52 8.42
CA PRO A 124 11.93 -17.98 8.38
C PRO A 124 10.89 -18.62 7.44
N PHE A 125 9.96 -17.85 6.86
CA PHE A 125 8.81 -18.36 6.11
C PHE A 125 8.88 -17.96 4.63
N GLY A 126 8.71 -18.93 3.73
CA GLY A 126 8.58 -18.72 2.28
C GLY A 126 7.14 -18.89 1.79
N GLY A 127 6.92 -18.60 0.50
CA GLY A 127 5.69 -18.93 -0.21
C GLY A 127 4.41 -18.32 0.38
N ILE A 128 3.35 -19.12 0.42
CA ILE A 128 1.98 -18.68 0.79
C ILE A 128 1.92 -18.15 2.24
N ALA A 129 2.65 -18.77 3.18
CA ALA A 129 2.66 -18.34 4.57
C ALA A 129 3.09 -16.87 4.72
N ARG A 130 4.09 -16.46 3.95
CA ARG A 130 4.56 -15.07 3.92
C ARG A 130 3.50 -14.11 3.37
N VAL A 131 2.74 -14.52 2.36
CA VAL A 131 1.62 -13.75 1.81
C VAL A 131 0.52 -13.55 2.85
N LEU A 132 0.14 -14.60 3.56
CA LEU A 132 -0.91 -14.54 4.59
C LEU A 132 -0.50 -13.63 5.76
N VAL A 133 0.75 -13.73 6.22
CA VAL A 133 1.27 -12.84 7.27
C VAL A 133 1.30 -11.39 6.79
N PHE A 134 1.76 -11.13 5.56
CA PHE A 134 1.76 -9.79 4.97
C PHE A 134 0.34 -9.20 4.90
N ALA A 135 -0.64 -9.97 4.42
CA ALA A 135 -2.03 -9.52 4.32
C ALA A 135 -2.68 -9.27 5.70
N ALA A 136 -2.38 -10.13 6.69
CA ALA A 136 -2.84 -9.93 8.06
C ALA A 136 -2.23 -8.67 8.68
N LEU A 137 -0.93 -8.44 8.50
CA LEU A 137 -0.26 -7.22 8.95
C LEU A 137 -0.82 -5.96 8.28
N TRP A 138 -1.08 -6.01 6.97
CA TRP A 138 -1.70 -4.92 6.24
C TRP A 138 -3.09 -4.58 6.79
N THR A 139 -3.92 -5.60 6.99
CA THR A 139 -5.27 -5.41 7.53
C THR A 139 -5.22 -4.86 8.95
N GLY A 140 -4.34 -5.40 9.80
CA GLY A 140 -4.15 -4.90 11.16
C GLY A 140 -3.67 -3.45 11.20
N ILE A 141 -2.77 -3.06 10.29
CA ILE A 141 -2.30 -1.67 10.24
C ILE A 141 -3.38 -0.71 9.74
N GLU A 142 -4.22 -1.16 8.80
CA GLU A 142 -5.38 -0.41 8.34
C GLU A 142 -6.37 -0.15 9.47
N MET A 143 -6.65 -1.17 10.27
CA MET A 143 -7.46 -1.03 11.49
C MET A 143 -6.82 -0.01 12.43
N LEU A 144 -5.55 -0.19 12.80
CA LEU A 144 -4.84 0.69 13.73
C LEU A 144 -4.85 2.17 13.27
N ARG A 145 -4.65 2.40 11.97
CA ARG A 145 -4.73 3.74 11.37
C ARG A 145 -6.10 4.39 11.50
N GLY A 146 -7.16 3.60 11.63
CA GLY A 146 -8.51 4.06 11.95
C GLY A 146 -8.71 4.52 13.40
N TRP A 147 -7.75 4.30 14.31
CA TRP A 147 -7.87 4.65 15.73
C TRP A 147 -6.82 5.66 16.22
N VAL A 148 -5.58 5.56 15.73
CA VAL A 148 -4.47 6.41 16.17
C VAL A 148 -4.74 7.88 15.84
N LEU A 149 -4.51 8.79 16.80
CA LEU A 149 -4.71 10.24 16.65
C LEU A 149 -6.09 10.59 16.07
N THR A 150 -7.16 10.06 16.69
CA THR A 150 -8.56 10.14 16.25
C THR A 150 -8.91 9.37 14.98
N GLY A 151 -7.93 8.78 14.31
CA GLY A 151 -8.12 7.92 13.15
C GLY A 151 -8.21 8.67 11.83
N PHE A 152 -7.65 8.05 10.78
CA PHE A 152 -7.83 8.48 9.40
C PHE A 152 -7.97 7.27 8.46
N PRO A 153 -9.12 6.56 8.46
CA PRO A 153 -9.30 5.31 7.73
C PRO A 153 -9.66 5.50 6.24
N TRP A 154 -9.04 6.46 5.55
CA TRP A 154 -9.24 6.65 4.11
C TRP A 154 -8.46 5.64 3.26
N ASN A 155 -8.96 5.31 2.08
CA ASN A 155 -8.30 4.42 1.11
C ASN A 155 -7.91 3.06 1.73
N LEU A 156 -8.85 2.40 2.41
CA LEU A 156 -8.70 1.00 2.84
C LEU A 156 -8.74 0.11 1.60
N ILE A 157 -7.87 -0.88 1.47
CA ILE A 157 -7.83 -1.71 0.23
C ILE A 157 -9.18 -2.39 -0.05
N GLY A 158 -9.95 -2.75 0.98
CA GLY A 158 -11.30 -3.27 0.83
C GLY A 158 -12.27 -2.32 0.09
N SER A 159 -12.07 -1.00 0.14
CA SER A 159 -12.94 -0.04 -0.58
C SER A 159 -12.73 -0.04 -2.10
N THR A 160 -11.67 -0.69 -2.61
CA THR A 160 -11.51 -0.86 -4.07
C THR A 160 -12.68 -1.63 -4.69
N TRP A 161 -13.41 -2.43 -3.91
CA TRP A 161 -14.55 -3.22 -4.37
C TRP A 161 -15.86 -2.45 -4.49
N ALA A 162 -15.89 -1.14 -4.20
CA ALA A 162 -17.10 -0.34 -4.30
C ALA A 162 -17.74 -0.33 -5.71
N LEU A 163 -17.02 -0.76 -6.75
CA LEU A 163 -17.55 -0.96 -8.10
C LEU A 163 -18.46 -2.20 -8.28
N SER A 164 -18.53 -3.11 -7.29
CA SER A 164 -19.20 -4.40 -7.43
C SER A 164 -20.08 -4.75 -6.24
N ASP A 165 -21.39 -4.72 -6.44
CA ASP A 165 -22.40 -5.06 -5.44
C ASP A 165 -22.19 -6.46 -4.85
N ALA A 166 -21.80 -7.43 -5.69
CA ALA A 166 -21.53 -8.80 -5.27
C ALA A 166 -20.35 -8.88 -4.31
N MET A 167 -19.27 -8.14 -4.59
CA MET A 167 -18.07 -8.14 -3.75
C MET A 167 -18.30 -7.45 -2.41
N ILE A 168 -19.02 -6.32 -2.40
CA ILE A 168 -19.28 -5.59 -1.16
C ILE A 168 -20.19 -6.34 -0.18
N GLN A 169 -21.00 -7.31 -0.64
CA GLN A 169 -21.83 -8.13 0.27
C GLN A 169 -20.99 -8.83 1.35
N GLY A 170 -19.73 -9.20 1.05
CA GLY A 170 -18.83 -9.81 2.02
C GLY A 170 -18.57 -8.93 3.25
N ALA A 171 -18.70 -7.60 3.11
CA ALA A 171 -18.57 -6.68 4.25
C ALA A 171 -19.66 -6.87 5.32
N SER A 172 -20.81 -7.49 4.99
CA SER A 172 -21.85 -7.80 5.99
C SER A 172 -21.38 -8.83 7.04
N ILE A 173 -20.40 -9.67 6.69
CA ILE A 173 -19.90 -10.75 7.56
C ILE A 173 -18.65 -10.28 8.32
N THR A 174 -17.69 -9.71 7.59
CA THR A 174 -16.35 -9.41 8.11
C THR A 174 -16.04 -7.92 8.22
N GLY A 175 -16.97 -7.05 7.81
CA GLY A 175 -16.69 -5.65 7.56
C GLY A 175 -15.71 -5.41 6.40
N ILE A 176 -15.34 -4.15 6.21
CA ILE A 176 -14.38 -3.72 5.19
C ILE A 176 -12.98 -4.34 5.39
N TYR A 177 -12.60 -4.65 6.63
CA TYR A 177 -11.28 -5.22 6.93
C TYR A 177 -11.14 -6.66 6.44
N GLY A 178 -12.19 -7.47 6.47
CA GLY A 178 -12.14 -8.79 5.82
C GLY A 178 -12.04 -8.71 4.30
N LEU A 179 -12.66 -7.69 3.68
CA LEU A 179 -12.43 -7.39 2.26
C LEU A 179 -10.98 -6.96 2.02
N SER A 180 -10.39 -6.10 2.85
CA SER A 180 -8.96 -5.78 2.76
C SER A 180 -8.08 -7.03 2.85
N LEU A 181 -8.32 -7.89 3.84
CA LEU A 181 -7.56 -9.13 4.03
C LEU A 181 -7.62 -10.03 2.80
N PHE A 182 -8.84 -10.27 2.29
CA PHE A 182 -9.06 -11.06 1.09
C PHE A 182 -8.32 -10.45 -0.11
N THR A 183 -8.49 -9.15 -0.33
CA THR A 183 -7.94 -8.45 -1.49
C THR A 183 -6.42 -8.45 -1.49
N VAL A 184 -5.80 -8.10 -0.36
CA VAL A 184 -4.34 -8.08 -0.24
C VAL A 184 -3.78 -9.49 -0.39
N THR A 185 -4.44 -10.51 0.16
CA THR A 185 -4.03 -11.91 -0.03
C THR A 185 -4.03 -12.26 -1.52
N VAL A 186 -5.16 -12.09 -2.20
CA VAL A 186 -5.31 -12.45 -3.63
C VAL A 186 -4.36 -11.65 -4.52
N ALA A 187 -4.23 -10.33 -4.28
CA ALA A 187 -3.34 -9.48 -5.06
C ALA A 187 -1.86 -9.85 -4.89
N THR A 188 -1.48 -10.39 -3.74
CA THR A 188 -0.07 -10.73 -3.43
C THR A 188 0.27 -12.19 -3.75
N LEU A 189 -0.71 -13.10 -3.85
CA LEU A 189 -0.48 -14.52 -4.13
C LEU A 189 0.44 -14.79 -5.34
N PRO A 190 0.33 -14.08 -6.48
CA PRO A 190 1.22 -14.31 -7.62
C PRO A 190 2.72 -14.09 -7.31
N ALA A 191 3.05 -13.40 -6.22
CA ALA A 191 4.43 -13.23 -5.76
C ALA A 191 5.11 -14.56 -5.37
N THR A 192 4.35 -15.64 -5.16
CA THR A 192 4.90 -16.97 -4.83
C THR A 192 5.28 -17.81 -6.05
N LEU A 193 5.07 -17.30 -7.27
CA LEU A 193 5.36 -18.02 -8.52
C LEU A 193 6.83 -17.89 -8.99
N VAL A 194 7.71 -17.34 -8.14
CA VAL A 194 9.13 -17.08 -8.43
C VAL A 194 10.08 -17.82 -7.50
#